data_AF-A0A812K0M7-F1
#
_entry.id   AF-A0A812K0M7-F1
#
_cell.length_a   1.000
_cell.length_b   1.000
_cell.length_c   1.000
_cell.angle_alpha   90.00
_cell.angle_beta   90.00
_cell.angle_gamma   90.00
#
_symmetry.space_group_name_H-M   'P 1'
#
loop_
_entity.id
_entity.type
_entity.pdbx_description
1 polymer ?
#
loop_
_entity_poly.entity_id
_entity_poly.type
_entity_poly.pdbx_seq_one_letter_code
_entity_poly.pdbx_strand_id
1 'polypeptide(L)'
;MLDAAHPWLYVRVQKPKSRRKSAKIQHVKIGDPAVLSFLQKLWQSLGRNEFLCPGSPAVFRRRWDKILAALDVPSGAHLTPASLRAGGAIHAFQIGTPVSDLLWRMRLK
;
A
#
# COMPACT_ATOMS: atom_id res chain seq x y z
N MET A 1 16.78 -3.83 12.00
CA MET A 1 15.93 -3.11 12.96
C MET A 1 15.69 -1.72 12.38
N LEU A 2 14.46 -1.20 12.37
CA LEU A 2 14.21 0.19 11.94
C LEU A 2 14.91 1.13 12.93
N ASP A 3 15.46 2.23 12.41
CA ASP A 3 16.07 3.28 13.24
C ASP A 3 15.00 3.89 14.16
N ALA A 4 15.31 4.06 15.44
CA ALA A 4 14.41 4.65 16.43
C ALA A 4 14.05 6.11 16.08
N ALA A 5 14.94 6.84 15.42
CA ALA A 5 14.65 8.19 14.93
C ALA A 5 13.76 8.20 13.67
N HIS A 6 13.73 7.09 12.93
CA HIS A 6 12.99 6.97 11.67
C HIS A 6 12.22 5.65 11.62
N PRO A 7 11.12 5.51 12.41
CA PRO A 7 10.31 4.29 12.47
C PRO A 7 9.38 4.20 11.24
N TRP A 8 9.92 4.40 10.04
CA TRP A 8 9.18 4.44 8.80
C TRP A 8 9.79 3.49 7.79
N LEU A 9 8.94 2.80 7.03
CA LEU A 9 9.37 2.08 5.85
C LEU A 9 9.02 2.88 4.60
N TYR A 10 9.96 3.01 3.68
CA TYR A 10 9.74 3.66 2.39
C TYR A 10 9.77 2.65 1.26
N VAL A 11 8.68 2.56 0.50
CA VAL A 11 8.64 1.78 -0.75
C VAL A 11 8.91 2.72 -1.92
N ARG A 12 9.99 2.47 -2.66
CA ARG A 12 10.37 3.23 -3.86
C ARG A 12 9.74 2.62 -5.11
N VAL A 13 8.88 3.40 -5.77
CA VAL A 13 8.27 3.06 -7.06
C VAL A 13 9.07 3.70 -8.19
N GLN A 14 9.88 2.89 -8.88
CA GLN A 14 10.79 3.36 -9.92
C GLN A 14 10.13 3.63 -11.28
N LYS A 15 9.04 2.90 -11.59
CA LYS A 15 8.33 2.99 -12.88
C LYS A 15 6.84 3.24 -12.65
N PRO A 16 6.45 4.40 -12.08
CA PRO A 16 5.04 4.70 -11.84
C PRO A 16 4.27 4.88 -13.15
N LYS A 17 2.99 4.47 -13.20
CA LYS A 17 2.12 4.64 -14.38
C LYS A 17 2.01 6.10 -14.83
N SER A 18 2.09 7.04 -13.89
CA SER A 18 2.03 8.48 -14.15
C SER A 18 3.38 9.14 -14.48
N ARG A 19 4.46 8.37 -14.69
CA ARG A 19 5.83 8.90 -14.93
C ARG A 19 5.93 9.95 -16.04
N ARG A 20 5.02 9.96 -17.02
CA ARG A 20 5.00 10.96 -18.10
C ARG A 20 4.37 12.30 -17.71
N LYS A 21 3.55 12.32 -16.66
CA LYS A 21 2.77 13.50 -16.21
C LYS A 21 3.11 13.93 -14.78
N SER A 22 3.95 13.17 -14.08
CA SER A 22 4.29 13.35 -12.65
C SER A 22 5.72 12.89 -12.38
N ALA A 23 6.16 12.96 -11.12
CA ALA A 23 7.50 12.56 -10.70
C ALA A 23 7.90 11.16 -11.23
N LYS A 24 9.14 11.06 -11.75
CA LYS A 24 9.68 9.83 -12.35
C LYS A 24 9.91 8.71 -11.34
N ILE A 25 10.18 9.08 -10.09
CA ILE A 25 10.28 8.18 -8.95
C ILE A 25 9.23 8.65 -7.93
N GLN A 26 8.53 7.70 -7.34
CA GLN A 26 7.55 7.99 -6.29
C GLN A 26 7.87 7.15 -5.06
N HIS A 27 7.54 7.66 -3.88
CA HIS A 27 7.72 6.94 -2.62
C HIS A 27 6.37 6.76 -1.93
N VAL A 28 6.24 5.67 -1.20
CA VAL A 28 5.16 5.42 -0.24
C VAL A 28 5.81 5.30 1.12
N LYS A 29 5.40 6.16 2.06
CA LYS A 29 5.81 6.10 3.46
C LYS A 29 4.80 5.26 4.23
N ILE A 30 5.29 4.28 4.98
CA ILE A 30 4.49 3.41 5.84
C ILE A 30 4.95 3.63 7.28
N GLY A 31 3.99 3.74 8.18
CA GLY A 31 4.24 4.21 9.53
C GLY A 31 3.39 3.63 10.64
N ASP A 32 2.42 2.80 10.29
CA ASP A 32 1.66 2.06 11.29
C ASP A 32 2.57 0.98 11.92
N PRO A 33 2.75 0.97 13.25
CA PRO A 33 3.67 0.03 13.90
C PRO A 33 3.33 -1.44 13.66
N ALA A 34 2.05 -1.80 13.59
CA ALA A 34 1.61 -3.18 13.35
C ALA A 34 1.95 -3.59 11.92
N VAL A 35 1.69 -2.72 10.94
CA VAL A 35 2.06 -2.93 9.53
C VAL A 35 3.57 -3.05 9.39
N LEU A 36 4.36 -2.19 10.07
CA LEU A 36 5.81 -2.25 10.03
C LEU A 36 6.36 -3.57 10.58
N SER A 37 5.82 -4.05 11.71
CA SER A 37 6.19 -5.34 12.30
C SER A 37 5.88 -6.50 11.34
N PHE A 38 4.70 -6.47 10.73
CA PHE A 38 4.29 -7.46 9.73
C PHE A 38 5.22 -7.46 8.51
N LEU A 39 5.46 -6.29 7.91
CA LEU A 39 6.30 -6.16 6.71
C LEU A 39 7.75 -6.53 6.99
N GLN A 40 8.27 -6.21 8.18
CA GLN A 40 9.61 -6.61 8.57
C GLN A 40 9.72 -8.14 8.61
N LYS A 41 8.77 -8.84 9.25
CA LYS A 41 8.75 -10.31 9.26
C LYS A 41 8.59 -10.91 7.86
N LEU A 42 7.79 -10.27 7.01
CA LEU A 42 7.53 -10.73 5.64
C LEU A 42 8.73 -10.55 4.71
N TRP A 43 9.49 -9.46 4.86
CA TRP A 43 10.54 -9.06 3.93
C TRP A 43 11.96 -9.23 4.47
N GLN A 44 12.15 -9.57 5.75
CA GLN A 44 13.49 -9.73 6.35
C GLN A 44 14.36 -10.77 5.63
N SER A 45 13.76 -11.78 5.00
CA SER A 45 14.48 -12.82 4.27
C SER A 45 14.67 -12.50 2.79
N LEU A 46 14.15 -11.37 2.29
CA LEU A 46 14.25 -11.03 0.87
C LEU A 46 15.64 -10.53 0.50
N GLY A 47 16.19 -11.08 -0.57
CA GLY A 47 17.38 -10.56 -1.22
C GLY A 47 17.13 -9.22 -1.94
N ARG A 48 18.20 -8.48 -2.21
CA ARG A 48 18.15 -7.12 -2.81
C ARG A 48 17.40 -7.05 -4.15
N ASN A 49 17.44 -8.13 -4.93
CA ASN A 49 16.86 -8.20 -6.27
C ASN A 49 15.56 -9.02 -6.31
N GLU A 50 15.05 -9.46 -5.16
CA GLU A 50 13.81 -10.22 -5.10
C GLU A 50 12.59 -9.29 -5.09
N PHE A 51 11.47 -9.80 -5.60
CA PHE A 51 10.23 -9.05 -5.62
C PHE A 51 9.59 -9.01 -4.23
N LEU A 52 9.21 -7.82 -3.76
CA LEU A 52 8.43 -7.64 -2.52
C LEU A 52 7.10 -8.40 -2.52
N CYS A 53 6.53 -8.62 -3.71
CA CYS A 53 5.35 -9.45 -3.91
C CYS A 53 5.50 -10.25 -5.22
N PRO A 54 6.04 -11.48 -5.16
CA PRO A 54 6.22 -12.31 -6.35
C PRO A 54 4.87 -12.84 -6.86
N GLY A 55 4.77 -13.02 -8.18
CA GLY A 55 3.61 -13.57 -8.88
C GLY A 55 3.03 -12.62 -9.94
N SER A 56 2.09 -13.13 -10.73
CA SER A 56 1.36 -12.33 -11.73
C SER A 56 0.22 -11.53 -11.09
N PRO A 57 -0.37 -10.55 -11.80
CA PRO A 57 -1.58 -9.86 -11.32
C PRO A 57 -2.73 -10.80 -10.93
N ALA A 58 -2.88 -11.93 -11.62
CA ALA A 58 -3.88 -12.95 -11.28
C ALA A 58 -3.58 -13.64 -9.94
N VAL A 59 -2.31 -13.93 -9.65
CA VAL A 59 -1.90 -14.47 -8.34
C VAL A 59 -2.19 -13.46 -7.23
N PHE A 60 -1.92 -12.18 -7.48
CA PHE A 60 -2.25 -11.11 -6.55
C PHE A 60 -3.76 -11.05 -6.28
N ARG A 61 -4.59 -11.11 -7.33
CA ARG A 61 -6.05 -11.13 -7.18
C ARG A 61 -6.52 -12.34 -6.37
N ARG A 62 -5.99 -13.53 -6.64
CA ARG A 62 -6.34 -14.73 -5.87
C ARG A 62 -5.97 -14.61 -4.39
N ARG A 63 -4.81 -14.03 -4.05
CA ARG A 63 -4.43 -13.76 -2.66
C ARG A 63 -5.39 -12.78 -1.99
N TRP A 64 -5.78 -11.73 -2.71
CA TRP A 64 -6.78 -10.77 -2.27
C TRP A 64 -8.13 -11.44 -1.96
N ASP A 65 -8.65 -12.27 -2.86
CA ASP A 65 -9.92 -12.96 -2.67
C ASP A 65 -9.89 -13.90 -1.46
N LYS A 66 -8.76 -14.58 -1.22
CA LYS A 66 -8.57 -15.39 -0.02
C LYS A 66 -8.61 -14.56 1.27
N ILE A 67 -8.03 -13.35 1.25
CA ILE A 67 -8.08 -12.45 2.41
C ILE A 67 -9.52 -12.00 2.66
N LEU A 68 -10.26 -11.60 1.61
CA LEU A 68 -11.66 -11.21 1.77
C LEU A 68 -12.53 -12.36 2.31
N ALA A 69 -12.33 -13.58 1.81
CA ALA A 69 -13.02 -14.76 2.32
C ALA A 69 -12.69 -15.04 3.79
N ALA A 70 -11.43 -14.88 4.21
CA ALA A 70 -11.01 -15.06 5.60
C ALA A 70 -11.53 -13.96 6.54
N LEU A 71 -11.95 -12.82 5.99
CA LEU A 71 -12.57 -11.71 6.72
C LEU A 71 -14.11 -11.74 6.62
N ASP A 72 -14.69 -12.82 6.10
CA ASP A 72 -16.13 -12.99 5.85
C ASP A 72 -16.74 -11.85 5.03
N VAL A 73 -15.95 -11.23 4.16
CA VAL A 73 -16.43 -10.19 3.25
C VAL A 73 -17.16 -10.85 2.07
N PRO A 74 -18.44 -10.52 1.83
CA PRO A 74 -19.20 -11.13 0.74
C PRO A 74 -18.55 -10.87 -0.62
N SER A 75 -18.51 -11.90 -1.48
CA SER A 75 -18.01 -11.77 -2.86
C SER A 75 -18.80 -10.75 -3.69
N GLY A 76 -20.10 -10.59 -3.38
CA GLY A 76 -20.98 -9.57 -3.98
C GLY A 76 -20.65 -8.12 -3.60
N ALA A 77 -19.75 -7.88 -2.65
CA ALA A 77 -19.27 -6.53 -2.36
C ALA A 77 -18.35 -5.97 -3.46
N HIS A 78 -17.91 -6.81 -4.41
CA HIS A 78 -17.08 -6.45 -5.56
C HIS A 78 -15.82 -5.65 -5.19
N LEU A 79 -15.27 -5.87 -3.99
CA LEU A 79 -14.06 -5.19 -3.55
C LEU A 79 -12.86 -5.67 -4.36
N THR A 80 -12.06 -4.69 -4.78
CA THR A 80 -10.80 -4.92 -5.50
C THR A 80 -9.64 -4.35 -4.70
N PRO A 81 -8.39 -4.78 -4.97
CA PRO A 81 -7.23 -4.12 -4.39
C PRO A 81 -7.19 -2.61 -4.65
N ALA A 82 -7.72 -2.15 -5.79
CA ALA A 82 -7.80 -0.73 -6.11
C ALA A 82 -8.83 0.01 -5.22
N SER A 83 -9.85 -0.68 -4.72
CA SER A 83 -10.86 -0.12 -3.82
C SER A 83 -10.26 0.35 -2.49
N LEU A 84 -9.16 -0.26 -2.01
CA LEU A 84 -8.45 0.18 -0.80
C LEU A 84 -8.00 1.63 -0.87
N ARG A 85 -7.70 2.14 -2.07
CA ARG A 85 -7.25 3.51 -2.25
C ARG A 85 -8.37 4.51 -1.96
N ALA A 86 -9.57 4.25 -2.48
CA ALA A 86 -10.74 5.09 -2.20
C ALA A 86 -11.17 4.94 -0.74
N GLY A 87 -11.24 3.70 -0.23
CA GLY A 87 -11.58 3.44 1.17
C GLY A 87 -10.61 4.09 2.16
N GLY A 88 -9.30 4.04 1.88
CA GLY A 88 -8.28 4.69 2.70
C GLY A 88 -8.39 6.22 2.68
N ALA A 89 -8.79 6.82 1.55
CA ALA A 89 -9.05 8.26 1.49
C ALA A 89 -10.27 8.66 2.32
N ILE A 90 -11.36 7.88 2.25
CA ILE A 90 -12.57 8.08 3.05
C ILE A 90 -12.23 7.96 4.54
N HIS A 91 -11.54 6.89 4.95
CA HIS A 91 -11.15 6.69 6.34
C HIS A 91 -10.27 7.83 6.86
N ALA A 92 -9.26 8.22 6.08
CA ALA A 92 -8.37 9.33 6.44
C ALA A 92 -9.14 10.67 6.59
N PHE A 93 -10.12 10.92 5.73
CA PHE A 93 -11.04 12.05 5.87
C PHE A 93 -11.88 11.96 7.15
N GLN A 94 -12.47 10.80 7.44
CA GLN A 94 -13.29 10.56 8.62
C GLN A 94 -12.53 10.77 9.94
N ILE A 95 -11.22 10.52 9.96
CA ILE A 95 -10.36 10.78 11.13
C ILE A 95 -9.74 12.19 11.14
N GLY A 96 -10.22 13.10 10.29
CA GLY A 96 -9.83 14.52 10.31
C GLY A 96 -8.56 14.87 9.55
N THR A 97 -8.09 14.03 8.63
CA THR A 97 -6.95 14.40 7.76
C THR A 97 -7.35 15.60 6.88
N PRO A 98 -6.56 16.69 6.84
CA PRO A 98 -6.85 17.84 5.99
C PRO A 98 -6.99 17.44 4.51
N VAL A 99 -7.90 18.10 3.79
CA VAL A 99 -8.13 17.79 2.36
C VAL A 99 -6.86 18.00 1.53
N SER A 100 -6.06 19.02 1.83
CA SER A 100 -4.75 19.24 1.19
C SER A 100 -3.83 18.03 1.32
N ASP A 101 -3.79 17.43 2.50
CA ASP A 101 -2.95 16.27 2.81
C ASP A 101 -3.50 15.01 2.13
N LEU A 102 -4.83 14.86 2.07
CA LEU A 102 -5.47 13.78 1.31
C LEU A 102 -5.14 13.89 -0.18
N LEU A 103 -5.27 15.07 -0.77
CA LEU A 103 -4.94 15.30 -2.18
C LEU A 103 -3.47 14.98 -2.45
N TRP A 104 -2.56 15.38 -1.56
CA TRP A 104 -1.13 15.05 -1.66
C TRP A 104 -0.87 13.54 -1.55
N ARG A 105 -1.43 12.86 -0.53
CA ARG A 105 -1.32 11.40 -0.34
C ARG A 105 -1.90 10.63 -1.54
N MET A 106 -2.99 11.14 -2.09
CA MET A 106 -3.65 10.59 -3.26
C MET A 106 -3.00 11.04 -4.57
N ARG A 107 -2.03 11.96 -4.59
CA ARG A 107 -1.43 12.48 -5.84
C ARG A 107 -2.49 13.03 -6.81
N LEU A 108 -3.50 13.70 -6.26
CA LEU A 108 -4.52 14.42 -7.00
C LEU A 108 -4.13 15.90 -7.11
N LYS A 109 -4.64 16.59 -8.13
CA LYS A 109 -4.46 18.03 -8.34
C LYS A 109 -5.79 18.73 -8.10
#